data_AF-A0A961E3C9-F1
#
_entry.id   AF-A0A961E3C9-F1
#
_cell.length_a   1.000
_cell.length_b   1.000
_cell.length_c   1.000
_cell.angle_alpha   90.00
_cell.angle_beta   90.00
_cell.angle_gamma   90.00
#
_symmetry.space_group_name_H-M   'P 1'
#
loop_
_entity.id
_entity.type
_entity.pdbx_description
1 polymer ?
#
loop_
_entity_poly.entity_id
_entity_poly.type
_entity_poly.pdbx_seq_one_letter_code
_entity_poly.pdbx_strand_id
1 'polypeptide(L)'
;MGAEEKIGHKSWTDLQEADDARRLRQFPAFGNFSDAELRHLVGVAHHDSTSAPWPLIHEKTPADACYILLSGEVGVYVGREHIATLGPGEVIGESVLRQGKLRSATVTTTGPTEVLRIEAEDLAGLLNQIPALREVIDATAERHTPVTPEPSAPPEPTRSKVNASVPVELISQFEKTAGAAGVTVSGALEAALSDWIERNS
;
A
#
# COMPACT_ATOMS: atom_id res chain seq x y z
N MET A 1 -18.02 50.92 20.39
CA MET A 1 -18.43 49.64 20.99
C MET A 1 -18.25 48.60 19.90
N GLY A 2 -17.07 47.98 19.86
CA GLY A 2 -16.64 47.20 18.71
C GLY A 2 -15.31 46.54 19.01
N ALA A 3 -15.38 45.33 19.51
CA ALA A 3 -14.29 44.38 19.54
C ALA A 3 -14.94 43.02 19.25
N GLU A 4 -15.24 42.78 17.97
CA GLU A 4 -15.54 41.44 17.50
C GLU A 4 -14.22 40.67 17.42
N GLU A 5 -14.13 39.71 18.32
CA GLU A 5 -13.03 38.82 18.60
C GLU A 5 -12.73 37.95 17.38
N LYS A 6 -11.59 38.18 16.72
CA LYS A 6 -11.08 37.31 15.64
C LYS A 6 -10.45 36.04 16.23
N ILE A 7 -11.21 35.20 16.94
CA ILE A 7 -10.82 33.81 17.22
C ILE A 7 -11.20 32.95 16.01
N GLY A 8 -10.48 33.10 14.88
CA GLY A 8 -11.04 32.68 13.58
C GLY A 8 -10.54 31.37 12.99
N HIS A 9 -9.24 31.10 13.00
CA HIS A 9 -8.68 29.95 12.26
C HIS A 9 -7.34 29.50 12.84
N LYS A 10 -6.43 30.45 13.05
CA LYS A 10 -5.09 30.17 13.57
C LYS A 10 -5.12 29.45 14.92
N SER A 11 -6.04 29.84 15.81
CA SER A 11 -6.19 29.24 17.14
C SER A 11 -6.63 27.77 17.13
N TRP A 12 -7.34 27.30 16.11
CA TRP A 12 -7.82 25.90 16.06
C TRP A 12 -6.74 24.98 15.49
N THR A 13 -6.05 25.43 14.45
CA THR A 13 -4.88 24.74 13.90
C THR A 13 -3.77 24.64 14.95
N ASP A 14 -3.43 25.74 15.64
CA ASP A 14 -2.39 25.73 16.68
C ASP A 14 -2.73 24.74 17.83
N LEU A 15 -4.02 24.60 18.18
CA LEU A 15 -4.47 23.64 19.19
C LEU A 15 -4.43 22.19 18.69
N GLN A 16 -4.79 21.96 17.43
CA GLN A 16 -4.72 20.65 16.79
C GLN A 16 -3.28 20.19 16.64
N GLU A 17 -2.39 21.07 16.17
CA GLU A 17 -0.96 20.76 16.03
C GLU A 17 -0.32 20.43 17.40
N ALA A 18 -0.69 21.18 18.44
CA ALA A 18 -0.22 20.90 19.80
C ALA A 18 -0.75 19.57 20.33
N ASP A 19 -1.97 19.17 19.97
CA ASP A 19 -2.53 17.87 20.34
C ASP A 19 -1.85 16.72 19.57
N ASP A 20 -1.70 16.86 18.26
CA ASP A 20 -1.05 15.86 17.41
C ASP A 20 0.41 15.65 17.83
N ALA A 21 1.14 16.71 18.18
CA ALA A 21 2.49 16.60 18.74
C ALA A 21 2.50 15.83 20.08
N ARG A 22 1.50 16.03 20.96
CA ARG A 22 1.37 15.24 22.19
C ARG A 22 1.05 13.77 21.90
N ARG A 23 0.20 13.50 20.91
CA ARG A 23 -0.19 12.15 20.49
C ARG A 23 1.01 11.39 19.93
N LEU A 24 1.76 12.01 19.02
CA LEU A 24 2.98 11.41 18.45
C LEU A 24 3.95 10.98 19.55
N ARG A 25 4.18 11.82 20.56
CA ARG A 25 5.07 11.48 21.69
C ARG A 25 4.69 10.21 22.46
N GLN A 26 3.42 9.78 22.41
CA GLN A 26 3.00 8.54 23.07
C GLN A 26 3.48 7.28 22.33
N PHE A 27 3.85 7.41 21.06
CA PHE A 27 4.29 6.29 20.25
C PHE A 27 5.79 6.04 20.44
N PRO A 28 6.22 4.78 20.66
CA PRO A 28 7.63 4.45 20.88
C PRO A 28 8.58 4.98 19.81
N ALA A 29 8.16 4.92 18.53
CA ALA A 29 8.95 5.42 17.40
C ALA A 29 9.28 6.92 17.50
N PHE A 30 8.43 7.71 18.15
CA PHE A 30 8.59 9.16 18.25
C PHE A 30 9.09 9.62 19.63
N GLY A 31 9.43 8.67 20.52
CA GLY A 31 9.88 8.97 21.89
C GLY A 31 11.19 9.77 21.96
N ASN A 32 12.04 9.66 20.95
CA ASN A 32 13.34 10.36 20.87
C ASN A 32 13.25 11.76 20.26
N PHE A 33 12.07 12.23 19.84
CA PHE A 33 11.91 13.54 19.24
C PHE A 33 11.80 14.62 20.33
N SER A 34 12.56 15.70 20.15
CA SER A 34 12.37 16.91 20.93
C SER A 34 11.01 17.55 20.65
N ASP A 35 10.55 18.41 21.56
CA ASP A 35 9.29 19.13 21.37
C ASP A 35 9.32 20.01 20.11
N ALA A 36 10.48 20.58 19.79
CA ALA A 36 10.65 21.43 18.62
C ALA A 36 10.51 20.61 17.33
N GLU A 37 11.09 19.40 17.29
CA GLU A 37 10.98 18.50 16.15
C GLU A 37 9.55 18.00 15.96
N LEU A 38 8.84 17.62 17.03
CA LEU A 38 7.44 17.20 16.93
C LEU A 38 6.53 18.32 16.43
N ARG A 39 6.70 19.54 16.96
CA ARG A 39 5.94 20.71 16.46
C ARG A 39 6.28 21.02 15.01
N HIS A 40 7.55 20.93 14.63
CA HIS A 40 7.95 21.18 13.25
C HIS A 40 7.36 20.14 12.29
N LEU A 41 7.45 18.85 12.63
CA LEU A 41 6.86 17.75 11.88
C LEU A 41 5.36 17.96 11.67
N VAL A 42 4.63 18.24 12.76
CA VAL A 42 3.18 18.41 12.72
C VAL A 42 2.77 19.69 11.97
N GLY A 43 3.51 20.79 12.14
CA GLY A 43 3.21 22.04 11.42
C GLY A 43 3.51 21.99 9.92
N VAL A 44 4.27 21.00 9.45
CA VAL A 44 4.48 20.72 8.02
C VAL A 44 3.45 19.70 7.49
N ALA A 45 2.96 18.80 8.34
CA ALA A 45 2.00 17.79 7.95
C ALA A 45 0.57 18.33 7.83
N HIS A 46 -0.25 17.66 7.04
CA HIS A 46 -1.69 17.88 6.98
C HIS A 46 -2.43 16.82 7.80
N HIS A 47 -3.27 17.26 8.74
CA HIS A 47 -4.15 16.37 9.49
C HIS A 47 -5.36 15.99 8.62
N ASP A 48 -5.54 14.70 8.37
CA ASP A 48 -6.72 14.13 7.71
C ASP A 48 -7.45 13.15 8.63
N SER A 49 -8.78 13.13 8.54
CA SER A 49 -9.62 12.17 9.26
C SER A 49 -10.72 11.60 8.39
N THR A 50 -11.07 10.34 8.63
CA THR A 50 -12.19 9.66 7.98
C THR A 50 -13.00 8.89 9.01
N SER A 51 -14.31 8.76 8.79
CA SER A 51 -15.22 7.94 9.60
C SER A 51 -15.53 6.57 8.99
N ALA A 52 -15.13 6.35 7.74
CA ALA A 52 -15.38 5.14 6.97
C ALA A 52 -14.09 4.62 6.30
N PRO A 53 -14.07 3.34 5.88
CA PRO A 53 -12.96 2.81 5.09
C PRO A 53 -12.64 3.68 3.88
N TRP A 54 -11.38 4.08 3.75
CA TRP A 54 -10.89 4.96 2.71
C TRP A 54 -9.51 4.50 2.25
N PRO A 55 -9.28 4.28 0.94
CA PRO A 55 -7.95 3.97 0.42
C PRO A 55 -7.06 5.21 0.49
N LEU A 56 -6.07 5.18 1.39
CA LEU A 56 -5.04 6.21 1.53
C LEU A 56 -4.02 6.12 0.39
N ILE A 57 -3.68 4.88 0.00
CA ILE A 57 -2.66 4.58 -1.01
C ILE A 57 -3.23 3.55 -1.96
N HIS A 58 -2.99 3.74 -3.25
CA HIS A 58 -3.30 2.76 -4.28
C HIS A 58 -2.02 2.13 -4.83
N GLU A 59 -2.02 0.80 -4.97
CA GLU A 59 -0.93 0.10 -5.63
C GLU A 59 -0.71 0.62 -7.06
N LYS A 60 0.54 0.61 -7.53
CA LYS A 60 0.94 1.00 -8.89
C LYS A 60 0.65 2.45 -9.28
N THR A 61 0.39 3.34 -8.31
CA THR A 61 0.33 4.79 -8.54
C THR A 61 1.66 5.46 -8.15
N PRO A 62 1.95 6.69 -8.61
CA PRO A 62 3.09 7.46 -8.11
C PRO A 62 3.01 7.69 -6.60
N ALA A 63 4.17 7.79 -5.94
CA ALA A 63 4.24 8.21 -4.55
C ALA A 63 4.29 9.74 -4.46
N ASP A 64 3.24 10.30 -3.87
CA ASP A 64 3.01 11.73 -3.66
C ASP A 64 3.12 12.14 -2.18
N ALA A 65 2.92 11.20 -1.25
CA ALA A 65 2.98 11.46 0.20
C ALA A 65 3.30 10.20 1.03
N CYS A 66 3.69 10.39 2.29
CA CYS A 66 3.62 9.36 3.33
C CYS A 66 2.66 9.76 4.44
N TYR A 67 2.30 8.80 5.28
CA TYR A 67 1.30 8.98 6.34
C TYR A 67 1.84 8.49 7.68
N ILE A 68 1.46 9.16 8.76
CA ILE A 68 1.65 8.69 10.13
C ILE A 68 0.27 8.44 10.73
N LEU A 69 0.00 7.24 11.22
CA LEU A 69 -1.28 6.92 11.86
C LEU A 69 -1.34 7.50 13.28
N LEU A 70 -2.34 8.34 13.54
CA LEU A 70 -2.58 8.91 14.87
C LEU A 70 -3.66 8.13 15.65
N SER A 71 -4.62 7.52 14.97
CA SER A 71 -5.66 6.67 15.54
C SER A 71 -6.25 5.74 14.46
N GLY A 72 -6.95 4.68 14.88
CA GLY A 72 -7.56 3.71 13.97
C GLY A 72 -6.58 2.64 13.47
N GLU A 73 -6.98 1.94 12.41
CA GLU A 73 -6.22 0.84 11.80
C GLU A 73 -6.35 0.90 10.27
N VAL A 74 -5.32 0.41 9.58
CA VAL A 74 -5.34 0.23 8.13
C VAL A 74 -4.94 -1.18 7.74
N GLY A 75 -5.56 -1.69 6.68
CA GLY A 75 -5.13 -2.91 6.00
C GLY A 75 -4.21 -2.60 4.82
N VAL A 76 -3.16 -3.40 4.67
CA VAL A 76 -2.21 -3.36 3.56
C VAL A 76 -2.49 -4.53 2.62
N TYR A 77 -2.63 -4.23 1.33
CA TYR A 77 -3.04 -5.20 0.32
C TYR A 77 -2.14 -5.17 -0.91
N VAL A 78 -1.79 -6.34 -1.45
CA VAL A 78 -1.14 -6.49 -2.75
C VAL A 78 -2.11 -7.24 -3.66
N GLY A 79 -2.57 -6.58 -4.72
CA GLY A 79 -3.71 -7.05 -5.50
C GLY A 79 -4.97 -7.22 -4.64
N ARG A 80 -5.32 -8.47 -4.30
CA ARG A 80 -6.47 -8.82 -3.43
C ARG A 80 -6.06 -9.47 -2.12
N GLU A 81 -4.77 -9.73 -1.93
CA GLU A 81 -4.26 -10.41 -0.76
C GLU A 81 -4.02 -9.40 0.37
N HIS A 82 -4.50 -9.71 1.57
CA HIS A 82 -4.24 -8.91 2.77
C HIS A 82 -2.91 -9.34 3.39
N ILE A 83 -1.96 -8.41 3.42
CA ILE A 83 -0.58 -8.68 3.85
C ILE A 83 -0.40 -8.38 5.34
N ALA A 84 -0.94 -7.25 5.81
CA ALA A 84 -0.74 -6.78 7.18
C ALA A 84 -1.82 -5.79 7.61
N THR A 85 -2.01 -5.66 8.92
CA THR A 85 -2.79 -4.58 9.54
C THR A 85 -1.84 -3.70 10.36
N LEU A 86 -1.92 -2.39 10.16
CA LEU A 86 -1.07 -1.40 10.82
C LEU A 86 -1.92 -0.48 11.70
N GLY A 87 -1.35 -0.05 12.82
CA GLY A 87 -2.03 0.75 13.84
C GLY A 87 -1.34 2.08 14.14
N PRO A 88 -1.76 2.77 15.21
CA PRO A 88 -1.24 4.08 15.58
C PRO A 88 0.27 4.07 15.85
N GLY A 89 0.96 5.11 15.37
CA GLY A 89 2.42 5.25 15.44
C GLY A 89 3.18 4.64 14.26
N GLU A 90 2.51 3.88 13.39
CA GLU A 90 3.12 3.39 12.15
C GLU A 90 3.23 4.48 11.09
N VAL A 91 4.34 4.45 10.34
CA VAL A 91 4.54 5.27 9.14
C VAL A 91 4.27 4.41 7.92
N ILE A 92 3.55 4.96 6.94
CA ILE A 92 3.07 4.22 5.78
C ILE A 92 3.35 4.99 4.49
N GLY A 93 3.71 4.26 3.44
CA GLY A 93 4.00 4.81 2.12
C GLY A 93 5.43 5.37 2.00
N GLU A 94 6.25 5.13 3.02
CA GLU A 94 7.64 5.52 3.18
C GLU A 94 8.61 4.69 2.32
N SER A 95 8.21 3.50 1.86
CA SER A 95 9.08 2.59 1.11
C SER A 95 9.40 3.10 -0.30
N VAL A 96 8.45 3.74 -0.97
CA VAL A 96 8.60 4.22 -2.36
C VAL A 96 9.44 5.48 -2.45
N LEU A 97 9.41 6.31 -1.41
CA LEU A 97 10.20 7.55 -1.32
C LEU A 97 11.71 7.27 -1.28
N ARG A 98 12.14 6.01 -1.11
CA ARG A 98 13.55 5.59 -1.17
C ARG A 98 13.94 4.74 -2.38
N GLN A 99 13.06 3.88 -2.92
CA GLN A 99 13.50 2.74 -3.76
C GLN A 99 12.79 2.56 -5.12
N GLY A 100 11.77 3.34 -5.49
CA GLY A 100 11.07 3.11 -6.76
C GLY A 100 10.06 4.18 -7.17
N LYS A 101 9.51 4.08 -8.40
CA LYS A 101 8.61 5.10 -8.98
C LYS A 101 7.14 4.96 -8.57
N LEU A 102 6.69 3.77 -8.14
CA LEU A 102 5.28 3.46 -7.90
C LEU A 102 5.06 2.76 -6.55
N ARG A 103 3.85 2.92 -5.98
CA ARG A 103 3.35 2.25 -4.78
C ARG A 103 3.34 0.73 -4.95
N SER A 104 3.89 0.01 -3.96
CA SER A 104 3.98 -1.46 -3.94
C SER A 104 2.72 -2.16 -3.40
N ALA A 105 1.87 -1.43 -2.67
CA ALA A 105 0.66 -1.96 -2.05
C ALA A 105 -0.44 -0.89 -2.01
N THR A 106 -1.69 -1.35 -1.92
CA THR A 106 -2.84 -0.52 -1.54
C THR A 106 -2.94 -0.49 -0.02
N VAL A 107 -3.21 0.68 0.57
CA VAL A 107 -3.45 0.81 2.00
C VAL A 107 -4.80 1.48 2.23
N THR A 108 -5.65 0.85 3.02
CA THR A 108 -7.05 1.26 3.23
C THR A 108 -7.36 1.27 4.71
N THR A 109 -7.96 2.37 5.20
CA THR A 109 -8.45 2.43 6.58
C THR A 109 -9.56 1.40 6.78
N THR A 110 -9.65 0.77 7.96
CA THR A 110 -10.68 -0.25 8.24
C THR A 110 -11.92 0.34 8.91
N GLY A 111 -11.86 1.60 9.35
CA GLY A 111 -12.92 2.32 10.05
C GLY A 111 -12.52 3.78 10.32
N PRO A 112 -13.05 4.41 11.39
CA PRO A 112 -12.64 5.74 11.81
C PRO A 112 -11.13 5.82 12.04
N THR A 113 -10.45 6.76 11.39
CA THR A 113 -8.98 6.85 11.38
C THR A 113 -8.56 8.31 11.22
N GLU A 114 -7.50 8.69 11.93
CA GLU A 114 -6.83 10.00 11.78
C GLU A 114 -5.37 9.78 11.41
N VAL A 115 -4.87 10.59 10.47
CA VAL A 115 -3.51 10.50 9.95
C VAL A 115 -2.88 11.88 9.80
N LEU A 116 -1.56 11.93 9.90
CA LEU A 116 -0.77 13.04 9.38
C LEU A 116 -0.26 12.68 7.99
N ARG A 117 -0.70 13.41 6.97
CA ARG A 117 -0.20 13.30 5.58
C ARG A 117 0.99 14.26 5.41
N ILE A 118 2.10 13.76 4.89
CA ILE A 118 3.29 14.54 4.58
C ILE A 118 3.55 14.38 3.09
N GLU A 119 3.48 15.47 2.35
CA GLU A 119 3.77 15.47 0.91
C GLU A 119 5.24 15.11 0.65
N ALA A 120 5.50 14.46 -0.47
CA ALA A 120 6.84 14.02 -0.84
C ALA A 120 7.84 15.19 -0.95
N GLU A 121 7.36 16.35 -1.40
CA GLU A 121 8.15 17.58 -1.54
C GLU A 121 8.62 18.11 -0.17
N ASP A 122 7.77 18.02 0.85
CA ASP A 122 8.07 18.47 2.21
C ASP A 122 8.89 17.45 3.00
N LEU A 123 8.70 16.15 2.73
CA LEU A 123 9.40 15.09 3.43
C LEU A 123 10.92 15.22 3.31
N ALA A 124 11.43 15.58 2.13
CA ALA A 124 12.87 15.76 1.93
C ALA A 124 13.44 16.86 2.86
N GLY A 125 12.70 17.95 3.07
CA GLY A 125 13.06 18.99 4.02
C GLY A 125 13.07 18.49 5.46
N LEU A 126 12.01 17.79 5.86
CA LEU A 126 11.89 17.20 7.20
C LEU A 126 13.00 16.20 7.49
N LEU A 127 13.33 15.31 6.55
CA LEU A 127 14.39 14.31 6.71
C LEU A 127 15.80 14.91 6.83
N ASN A 128 16.00 16.14 6.33
CA ASN A 128 17.26 16.87 6.49
C ASN A 128 17.35 17.60 7.83
N GLN A 129 16.20 18.02 8.38
CA GLN A 129 16.13 18.82 9.61
C GLN A 129 15.90 17.98 10.86
N ILE A 130 15.28 16.80 10.73
CA ILE A 130 14.91 15.92 11.83
C ILE A 130 15.56 14.54 11.61
N PRO A 131 16.79 14.31 12.12
CA PRO A 131 17.45 13.01 12.02
C PRO A 131 16.64 11.86 12.62
N ALA A 132 15.92 12.11 13.72
CA ALA A 132 15.05 11.10 14.35
C ALA A 132 13.94 10.61 13.41
N LEU A 133 13.42 11.48 12.52
CA LEU A 133 12.42 11.06 11.53
C LEU A 133 12.99 10.13 10.48
N ARG A 134 14.25 10.37 10.07
CA ARG A 134 14.96 9.47 9.18
C ARG A 134 15.11 8.09 9.83
N GLU A 135 15.52 8.04 11.09
CA GLU A 135 15.65 6.78 11.84
C GLU A 135 14.31 6.04 11.93
N VAL A 136 13.21 6.72 12.22
CA VAL A 136 11.87 6.11 12.23
C VAL A 136 11.52 5.54 10.86
N ILE A 137 11.76 6.30 9.79
CA ILE A 137 11.44 5.88 8.43
C ILE A 137 12.33 4.70 7.99
N ASP A 138 13.61 4.69 8.36
CA ASP A 138 14.56 3.59 8.14
C ASP A 138 14.15 2.33 8.90
N ALA A 139 13.90 2.43 10.20
CA ALA A 139 13.40 1.31 11.00
C ALA A 139 12.04 0.78 10.50
N THR A 140 11.21 1.64 9.91
CA THR A 140 9.93 1.22 9.32
C THR A 140 10.11 0.49 8.00
N ALA A 141 10.99 0.94 7.11
CA ALA A 141 11.31 0.17 5.90
C ALA A 141 11.99 -1.17 6.18
N GLU A 142 12.81 -1.25 7.21
CA GLU A 142 13.43 -2.52 7.58
C GLU A 142 12.39 -3.54 8.04
N ARG A 143 11.32 -3.09 8.70
CA ARG A 143 10.17 -3.92 9.10
C ARG A 143 9.24 -4.22 7.93
N HIS A 144 9.05 -3.25 7.04
CA HIS A 144 8.27 -3.39 5.82
C HIS A 144 9.19 -3.93 4.72
N THR A 145 9.39 -5.25 4.68
CA THR A 145 10.01 -5.91 3.53
C THR A 145 9.39 -5.34 2.27
N PRO A 146 10.15 -4.69 1.37
CA PRO A 146 9.61 -4.29 0.10
C PRO A 146 8.96 -5.52 -0.49
N VAL A 147 7.66 -5.44 -0.77
CA VAL A 147 7.06 -6.31 -1.78
C VAL A 147 7.69 -5.83 -3.08
N THR A 148 8.96 -6.21 -3.26
CA THR A 148 9.59 -6.25 -4.55
C THR A 148 8.61 -7.12 -5.32
N PRO A 149 8.03 -6.64 -6.44
CA PRO A 149 7.64 -7.62 -7.43
C PRO A 149 8.97 -8.30 -7.74
N GLU A 150 9.24 -9.45 -7.11
CA GLU A 150 10.11 -10.40 -7.76
C GLU A 150 9.60 -10.43 -9.21
N PRO A 151 10.47 -10.47 -10.23
CA PRO A 151 10.07 -11.16 -11.42
C PRO A 151 9.71 -12.54 -10.90
N SER A 152 8.43 -12.73 -10.58
CA SER A 152 7.87 -14.01 -10.26
C SER A 152 8.35 -14.83 -11.43
N ALA A 153 9.27 -15.75 -11.14
CA ALA A 153 9.59 -16.83 -12.07
C ALA A 153 8.25 -17.21 -12.69
N PRO A 154 8.13 -17.21 -14.04
CA PRO A 154 6.83 -17.24 -14.72
C PRO A 154 5.99 -18.24 -13.96
N PRO A 155 4.86 -17.79 -13.36
CA PRO A 155 4.20 -18.51 -12.30
C PRO A 155 4.17 -19.96 -12.72
N GLU A 156 4.74 -20.88 -11.92
CA GLU A 156 4.53 -22.31 -12.15
C GLU A 156 3.05 -22.42 -12.48
N PRO A 157 2.67 -22.82 -13.72
CA PRO A 157 1.37 -22.49 -14.24
C PRO A 157 0.34 -23.06 -13.29
N THR A 158 -0.22 -22.17 -12.48
CA THR A 158 -1.27 -22.47 -11.52
C THR A 158 -2.43 -22.69 -12.45
N ARG A 159 -2.67 -23.97 -12.74
CA ARG A 159 -3.67 -24.45 -13.70
C ARG A 159 -4.87 -23.52 -13.64
N SER A 160 -4.97 -22.67 -14.64
CA SER A 160 -6.09 -21.74 -14.72
C SER A 160 -7.31 -22.60 -14.95
N LYS A 161 -8.30 -22.54 -14.07
CA LYS A 161 -9.63 -23.08 -14.37
C LYS A 161 -10.19 -22.24 -15.51
N VAL A 162 -9.95 -22.69 -16.74
CA VAL A 162 -10.62 -22.14 -17.92
C VAL A 162 -12.09 -22.49 -17.75
N ASN A 163 -12.90 -21.49 -17.40
CA ASN A 163 -14.34 -21.66 -17.17
C ASN A 163 -15.05 -21.73 -18.53
N ALA A 164 -14.79 -22.79 -19.29
CA ALA A 164 -15.46 -23.11 -20.54
C ALA A 164 -16.26 -24.39 -20.36
N SER A 165 -17.55 -24.36 -20.70
CA SER A 165 -18.36 -25.57 -20.79
C SER A 165 -18.03 -26.25 -22.12
N VAL A 166 -17.31 -27.37 -22.07
CA VAL A 166 -17.00 -28.17 -23.26
C VAL A 166 -18.09 -29.23 -23.45
N PRO A 167 -18.74 -29.32 -24.63
CA PRO A 167 -19.67 -30.40 -24.94
C PRO A 167 -19.04 -31.78 -24.75
N VAL A 168 -19.78 -32.70 -24.12
CA VAL A 168 -19.33 -34.09 -23.84
C VAL A 168 -18.91 -34.85 -25.10
N GLU A 169 -19.57 -34.59 -26.23
CA GLU A 169 -19.23 -35.21 -27.52
C GLU A 169 -17.81 -34.83 -27.98
N LEU A 170 -17.43 -33.56 -27.81
CA LEU A 170 -16.09 -33.09 -28.19
C LEU A 170 -15.01 -33.70 -27.29
N ILE A 171 -15.29 -33.86 -26.00
CA ILE A 171 -14.38 -34.55 -25.07
C ILE A 171 -14.17 -36.00 -25.53
N SER A 172 -15.27 -36.69 -25.84
CA SER A 172 -15.25 -38.10 -26.24
C SER A 172 -14.52 -38.31 -27.57
N GLN A 173 -14.74 -37.43 -28.54
CA GLN A 173 -14.04 -37.44 -29.82
C GLN A 173 -12.54 -37.15 -29.65
N PHE A 174 -12.19 -36.22 -28.77
CA PHE A 174 -10.80 -35.88 -28.48
C PHE A 174 -10.03 -37.05 -27.86
N GLU A 175 -10.59 -37.68 -26.82
CA GLU A 175 -9.99 -38.86 -26.17
C GLU A 175 -9.77 -40.02 -27.15
N LYS A 176 -10.76 -40.31 -27.99
CA LYS A 176 -10.68 -41.34 -29.03
C LYS A 176 -9.57 -41.04 -30.04
N THR A 177 -9.45 -39.78 -30.45
CA THR A 177 -8.46 -39.34 -31.44
C THR A 177 -7.04 -39.41 -30.86
N ALA A 178 -6.86 -38.98 -29.61
CA ALA A 178 -5.59 -39.10 -28.91
C ALA A 178 -5.14 -40.58 -28.80
N GLY A 179 -6.07 -41.47 -28.41
CA GLY A 179 -5.81 -42.91 -28.35
C GLY A 179 -5.41 -43.51 -29.70
N ALA A 180 -6.12 -43.14 -30.78
CA ALA A 180 -5.80 -43.61 -32.14
C ALA A 180 -4.43 -43.13 -32.64
N ALA A 181 -3.99 -41.94 -32.21
CA ALA A 181 -2.69 -41.37 -32.52
C ALA A 181 -1.56 -41.89 -31.60
N GLY A 182 -1.87 -42.76 -30.63
CA GLY A 182 -0.88 -43.34 -29.71
C GLY A 182 -0.32 -42.34 -28.69
N VAL A 183 -1.01 -41.22 -28.47
CA VAL A 183 -0.62 -40.17 -27.51
C VAL A 183 -1.60 -40.11 -26.35
N THR A 184 -1.12 -39.66 -25.18
CA THR A 184 -2.00 -39.46 -24.02
C THR A 184 -2.91 -38.25 -24.24
N VAL A 185 -4.09 -38.25 -23.60
CA VAL A 185 -5.03 -37.12 -23.66
C VAL A 185 -4.36 -35.81 -23.23
N SER A 186 -3.50 -35.87 -22.20
CA SER A 186 -2.72 -34.71 -21.75
C SER A 186 -1.74 -34.23 -22.81
N GLY A 187 -1.00 -35.14 -23.45
CA GLY A 187 -0.03 -34.77 -24.49
C GLY A 187 -0.70 -34.23 -25.76
N ALA A 188 -1.84 -34.77 -26.14
CA ALA A 188 -2.65 -34.24 -27.24
C ALA A 188 -3.15 -32.82 -26.93
N LEU A 189 -3.58 -32.55 -25.69
CA LEU A 189 -4.09 -31.25 -25.28
C LEU A 189 -2.97 -30.20 -25.26
N GLU A 190 -1.80 -30.57 -24.75
CA GLU A 190 -0.62 -29.70 -24.72
C GLU A 190 -0.17 -29.30 -26.14
N ALA A 191 -0.12 -30.27 -27.07
CA ALA A 191 0.22 -30.01 -28.46
C ALA A 191 -0.80 -29.09 -29.14
N ALA A 192 -2.11 -29.33 -28.92
CA ALA A 192 -3.18 -28.52 -29.50
C ALA A 192 -3.16 -27.07 -29.00
N LEU A 193 -2.88 -26.86 -27.70
CA LEU A 193 -2.77 -25.52 -27.12
C LEU A 193 -1.53 -24.79 -27.64
N SER A 194 -0.38 -25.46 -27.71
CA SER A 194 0.88 -24.87 -28.19
C SER A 194 0.75 -24.42 -29.65
N ASP A 195 0.25 -25.29 -30.51
CA ASP A 195 0.02 -25.03 -31.93
C ASP A 195 -1.04 -23.94 -32.16
N TRP A 196 -2.06 -23.83 -31.29
CA TRP A 196 -2.99 -22.70 -31.34
C TRP A 196 -2.32 -21.39 -30.94
N ILE A 197 -1.50 -21.35 -29.88
CA ILE A 197 -0.80 -20.14 -29.47
C ILE A 197 0.16 -19.68 -30.57
N GLU A 198 1.01 -20.57 -31.10
CA GLU A 198 1.97 -20.24 -32.16
C GLU A 198 1.30 -19.63 -33.39
N ARG A 199 0.10 -20.11 -33.75
CA ARG A 199 -0.66 -19.57 -34.89
C ARG A 199 -1.36 -18.23 -34.61
N ASN A 200 -1.57 -17.88 -33.35
CA ASN A 200 -2.34 -16.71 -32.94
C ASN A 200 -1.53 -15.67 -32.14
N SER A 201 -0.20 -15.83 -32.11
CA SER A 201 0.78 -14.89 -31.56
C SER A 201 1.39 -14.05 -32.68
#